data_AF-A0A7R9L318-F1
#
_entry.id   AF-A0A7R9L318-F1
#
_cell.length_a   1.000
_cell.length_b   1.000
_cell.length_c   1.000
_cell.angle_alpha   90.00
_cell.angle_beta   90.00
_cell.angle_gamma   90.00
#
_symmetry.space_group_name_H-M   'P 1'
#
loop_
_entity.id
_entity.type
_entity.pdbx_description
1 polymer ?
#
loop_
_entity_poly.entity_id
_entity_poly.type
_entity_poly.pdbx_seq_one_letter_code
_entity_poly.pdbx_strand_id
1 'polypeptide(L)'
;RIDLVVGAPFYYSRSEGGAVYLYINSNGKFTKSTRLTGKPESRFGFALGNAGDLNKDGNHDLAIGAPYEDNGVVYIYLGTASGVKETPSQIIRASDLPNEIQNIKTFGYSLSGTHDMDQNGYPDLLVGAYESDATLLFRARPIIDIQTSVSGELSQIDPNREGCKDDPNSKLIQYNFEIYGLFCSSTSLSVKFGSTTDSDTPNIVERDISLRGNDVHSEHCSKEIVYLKDKSDIQNAVMFELTYSLIQKEPRMPTDGETLPDINKLPILNQEEAHRKKVITSRALTFDGYA
;
A
#
# COMPACT_ATOMS: atom_id res chain seq x y z
N ARG A 1 -9.00 -16.37 18.90
CA ARG A 1 -8.67 -17.70 18.32
C ARG A 1 -7.16 -17.79 18.23
N ILE A 2 -6.54 -18.92 18.59
CA ILE A 2 -5.09 -19.11 18.49
C ILE A 2 -4.82 -20.13 17.40
N ASP A 3 -4.15 -19.70 16.34
CA ASP A 3 -3.72 -20.55 15.24
C ASP A 3 -2.26 -21.00 15.45
N LEU A 4 -1.82 -22.00 14.68
CA LEU A 4 -0.47 -22.57 14.80
C LEU A 4 0.32 -22.33 13.50
N VAL A 5 1.55 -21.86 13.65
CA VAL A 5 2.50 -21.64 12.56
C VAL A 5 3.73 -22.52 12.79
N VAL A 6 4.14 -23.28 11.78
CA VAL A 6 5.26 -24.22 11.88
C VAL A 6 6.28 -23.92 10.78
N GLY A 7 7.51 -23.61 11.18
CA GLY A 7 8.64 -23.41 10.27
C GLY A 7 9.30 -24.74 9.90
N ALA A 8 9.64 -24.89 8.64
CA ALA A 8 10.45 -25.97 8.10
C ALA A 8 11.58 -25.36 7.24
N PRO A 9 12.57 -24.69 7.87
CA PRO A 9 13.61 -23.93 7.15
C PRO A 9 14.50 -24.78 6.25
N PHE A 10 14.54 -26.11 6.46
CA PHE A 10 15.29 -27.06 5.63
C PHE A 10 14.40 -27.81 4.62
N TYR A 11 13.13 -27.42 4.47
CA TYR A 11 12.32 -27.88 3.33
C TYR A 11 13.01 -27.45 2.03
N TYR A 12 13.06 -28.33 1.05
CA TYR A 12 13.74 -28.09 -0.20
C TYR A 12 12.97 -28.67 -1.38
N SER A 13 12.88 -27.89 -2.45
CA SER A 13 12.49 -28.34 -3.79
C SER A 13 13.39 -27.68 -4.83
N ARG A 14 13.22 -28.00 -6.12
CA ARG A 14 14.08 -27.43 -7.19
C ARG A 14 14.07 -25.90 -7.27
N SER A 15 13.00 -25.26 -6.79
CA SER A 15 12.79 -23.81 -6.88
C SER A 15 12.44 -23.15 -5.54
N GLU A 16 12.41 -23.92 -4.45
CA GLU A 16 11.96 -23.44 -3.14
C GLU A 16 12.95 -23.86 -2.06
N GLY A 17 13.26 -22.94 -1.14
CA GLY A 17 14.09 -23.20 0.03
C GLY A 17 13.40 -22.68 1.28
N GLY A 18 13.18 -23.57 2.25
CA GLY A 18 12.38 -23.29 3.43
C GLY A 18 10.88 -23.27 3.15
N ALA A 19 10.11 -23.57 4.19
CA ALA A 19 8.66 -23.52 4.16
C ALA A 19 8.08 -23.10 5.52
N VAL A 20 6.89 -22.52 5.49
CA VAL A 20 6.08 -22.24 6.68
C VAL A 20 4.68 -22.79 6.45
N TYR A 21 4.18 -23.55 7.42
CA TYR A 21 2.87 -24.17 7.37
C TYR A 21 1.95 -23.50 8.39
N LEU A 22 0.77 -23.07 7.93
CA LEU A 22 -0.27 -22.49 8.76
C LEU A 22 -1.35 -23.52 9.06
N TYR A 23 -1.74 -23.62 10.33
CA TYR A 23 -2.80 -24.48 10.81
C TYR A 23 -3.85 -23.65 11.55
N ILE A 24 -5.06 -23.66 11.01
CA ILE A 24 -6.18 -22.88 11.49
C ILE A 24 -6.94 -23.65 12.56
N ASN A 25 -7.14 -23.00 13.70
CA ASN A 25 -7.84 -23.57 14.83
C ASN A 25 -9.35 -23.35 14.72
N SER A 26 -10.06 -24.44 14.44
CA SER A 26 -11.52 -24.51 14.50
C SER A 26 -11.93 -25.28 15.75
N ASN A 27 -12.14 -24.57 16.85
CA ASN A 27 -12.61 -25.11 18.14
C ASN A 27 -11.74 -26.27 18.68
N GLY A 28 -10.43 -26.10 18.68
CA GLY A 28 -9.45 -27.09 19.16
C GLY A 28 -8.96 -28.06 18.08
N LYS A 29 -9.56 -28.03 16.88
CA LYS A 29 -9.08 -28.79 15.72
C LYS A 29 -8.24 -27.91 14.80
N PHE A 30 -6.98 -28.27 14.64
CA PHE A 30 -6.05 -27.60 13.74
C PHE A 30 -6.13 -28.21 12.34
N THR A 31 -6.60 -27.44 11.36
CA THR A 31 -6.61 -27.84 9.95
C THR A 31 -5.51 -27.08 9.20
N LYS A 32 -4.68 -27.82 8.46
CA LYS A 32 -3.69 -27.19 7.58
C LYS A 32 -4.40 -26.30 6.56
N SER A 33 -4.02 -25.03 6.51
CA SER A 33 -4.60 -24.04 5.60
C SER A 33 -3.64 -23.73 4.46
N THR A 34 -2.48 -23.16 4.79
CA THR A 34 -1.61 -22.50 3.81
C THR A 34 -0.18 -22.98 3.98
N ARG A 35 0.56 -23.08 2.86
CA ARG A 35 2.01 -23.30 2.86
C ARG A 35 2.67 -22.13 2.13
N LEU A 36 3.51 -21.40 2.84
CA LEU A 36 4.38 -20.37 2.27
C LEU A 36 5.76 -20.98 2.02
N THR A 37 6.43 -20.59 0.94
CA THR A 37 7.77 -21.07 0.58
C THR A 37 8.68 -19.89 0.24
N GLY A 38 9.97 -20.05 0.49
CA GLY A 38 10.99 -19.05 0.19
C GLY A 38 11.86 -19.39 -1.00
N LYS A 39 12.79 -18.51 -1.33
CA LYS A 39 13.80 -18.77 -2.38
C LYS A 39 14.72 -19.94 -2.00
N PRO A 40 15.34 -20.60 -2.98
CA PRO A 40 16.36 -21.63 -2.70
C PRO A 40 17.44 -21.12 -1.74
N GLU A 41 17.92 -21.99 -0.84
CA GLU A 41 18.95 -21.70 0.18
C GLU A 41 18.65 -20.57 1.19
N SER A 42 17.50 -19.90 1.09
CA SER A 42 17.11 -18.78 1.97
C SER A 42 16.91 -19.16 3.45
N ARG A 43 16.62 -20.45 3.67
CA ARG A 43 16.08 -21.01 4.91
C ARG A 43 14.84 -20.27 5.41
N PHE A 44 13.97 -19.86 4.50
CA PHE A 44 12.70 -19.23 4.85
C PHE A 44 11.91 -20.03 5.91
N GLY A 45 11.42 -19.33 6.94
CA GLY A 45 10.79 -19.96 8.10
C GLY A 45 11.78 -20.34 9.20
N PHE A 46 13.02 -19.82 9.16
CA PHE A 46 14.01 -20.02 10.21
C PHE A 46 13.59 -19.37 11.53
N ALA A 47 13.10 -18.13 11.43
CA ALA A 47 12.48 -17.41 12.53
C ALA A 47 11.02 -17.10 12.19
N LEU A 48 10.16 -17.20 13.19
CA LEU A 48 8.75 -16.81 13.12
C LEU A 48 8.49 -15.81 14.23
N GLY A 49 7.89 -14.67 13.89
CA GLY A 49 7.49 -13.64 14.84
C GLY A 49 6.02 -13.31 14.70
N ASN A 50 5.28 -13.28 15.81
CA ASN A 50 3.99 -12.60 15.85
C ASN A 50 4.27 -11.09 15.76
N ALA A 51 3.84 -10.44 14.67
CA ALA A 51 4.09 -9.02 14.47
C ALA A 51 3.02 -8.15 15.14
N GLY A 52 1.99 -8.75 15.74
CA GLY A 52 0.80 -8.02 16.20
C GLY A 52 -0.06 -7.59 15.02
N ASP A 53 -1.04 -6.74 15.27
CA ASP A 53 -1.89 -6.15 14.24
C ASP A 53 -1.21 -4.86 13.70
N LEU A 54 -0.35 -5.01 12.69
CA LEU A 54 0.46 -3.91 12.12
C LEU A 54 -0.40 -2.96 11.29
N ASN A 55 -1.47 -3.45 10.68
CA ASN A 55 -2.35 -2.65 9.82
C ASN A 55 -3.66 -2.21 10.48
N LYS A 56 -3.90 -2.57 11.74
CA LYS A 56 -5.09 -2.24 12.52
C LYS A 56 -6.39 -2.79 11.93
N ASP A 57 -6.32 -3.92 11.23
CA ASP A 57 -7.51 -4.57 10.65
C ASP A 57 -8.20 -5.58 11.60
N GLY A 58 -7.63 -5.77 12.80
CA GLY A 58 -8.13 -6.67 13.83
C GLY A 58 -7.58 -8.11 13.74
N ASN A 59 -6.73 -8.41 12.76
CA ASN A 59 -6.03 -9.69 12.65
C ASN A 59 -4.55 -9.50 12.99
N HIS A 60 -3.94 -10.51 13.61
CA HIS A 60 -2.50 -10.48 13.87
C HIS A 60 -1.71 -10.90 12.62
N ASP A 61 -0.63 -10.20 12.36
CA ASP A 61 0.27 -10.37 11.24
C ASP A 61 1.47 -11.24 11.61
N LEU A 62 2.11 -11.79 10.58
CA LEU A 62 3.19 -12.75 10.71
C LEU A 62 4.47 -12.21 10.07
N ALA A 63 5.55 -12.15 10.86
CA ALA A 63 6.90 -11.91 10.37
C ALA A 63 7.64 -13.24 10.19
N ILE A 64 8.30 -13.43 9.05
CA ILE A 64 9.05 -14.65 8.71
C ILE A 64 10.48 -14.28 8.32
N GLY A 65 11.46 -14.88 9.00
CA GLY A 65 12.88 -14.71 8.72
C GLY A 65 13.39 -15.69 7.67
N ALA A 66 14.22 -15.17 6.76
CA ALA A 66 15.02 -15.89 5.78
C ALA A 66 16.47 -15.41 5.85
N PRO A 67 17.20 -15.73 6.93
CA PRO A 67 18.49 -15.12 7.24
C PRO A 67 19.60 -15.43 6.24
N TYR A 68 19.41 -16.40 5.34
CA TYR A 68 20.39 -16.79 4.33
C TYR A 68 19.93 -16.47 2.90
N GLU A 69 18.84 -15.72 2.74
CA GLU A 69 18.55 -15.08 1.47
C GLU A 69 19.42 -13.83 1.35
N ASP A 70 20.42 -13.88 0.47
CA ASP A 70 21.45 -12.84 0.35
C ASP A 70 22.11 -12.57 1.72
N ASN A 71 21.99 -11.36 2.25
CA ASN A 71 22.47 -10.96 3.58
C ASN A 71 21.43 -11.13 4.70
N GLY A 72 20.24 -11.62 4.35
CA GLY A 72 19.10 -11.85 5.21
C GLY A 72 17.90 -10.98 4.84
N VAL A 73 16.71 -11.58 4.96
CA VAL A 73 15.42 -10.98 4.60
C VAL A 73 14.37 -11.30 5.67
N VAL A 74 13.49 -10.35 5.93
CA VAL A 74 12.27 -10.54 6.74
C VAL A 74 11.04 -10.23 5.88
N TYR A 75 10.10 -11.16 5.86
CA TYR A 75 8.83 -11.03 5.15
C TYR A 75 7.71 -10.74 6.14
N ILE A 76 6.85 -9.77 5.81
CA ILE A 76 5.63 -9.48 6.56
C ILE A 76 4.44 -9.99 5.76
N TYR A 77 3.63 -10.83 6.40
CA TYR A 77 2.40 -11.38 5.85
C TYR A 77 1.23 -10.90 6.70
N LEU A 78 0.27 -10.23 6.07
CA LEU A 78 -0.92 -9.76 6.78
C LEU A 78 -1.85 -10.92 7.14
N GLY A 79 -2.37 -10.87 8.35
CA GLY A 79 -3.38 -11.76 8.86
C GLY A 79 -4.73 -11.58 8.16
N THR A 80 -5.56 -12.62 8.19
CA THR A 80 -6.95 -12.59 7.75
C THR A 80 -7.76 -13.52 8.65
N ALA A 81 -9.10 -13.42 8.62
CA ALA A 81 -9.97 -14.36 9.34
C ALA A 81 -9.72 -15.84 8.99
N SER A 82 -9.20 -16.09 7.78
CA SER A 82 -8.95 -17.43 7.23
C SER A 82 -7.48 -17.87 7.32
N GLY A 83 -6.57 -17.05 7.89
CA GLY A 83 -5.15 -17.34 7.97
C GLY A 83 -4.29 -16.14 7.64
N VAL A 84 -3.45 -16.24 6.62
CA VAL A 84 -2.59 -15.14 6.16
C VAL A 84 -2.73 -14.97 4.67
N LYS A 85 -2.50 -13.75 4.16
CA LYS A 85 -2.35 -13.53 2.72
C LYS A 85 -1.14 -14.30 2.21
N GLU A 86 -1.23 -14.91 1.03
CA GLU A 86 -0.12 -15.70 0.46
C GLU A 86 1.00 -14.84 -0.12
N THR A 87 0.70 -13.58 -0.44
CA THR A 87 1.68 -12.59 -0.88
C THR A 87 2.12 -11.72 0.30
N PRO A 88 3.43 -11.53 0.52
CA PRO A 88 3.90 -10.64 1.57
C PRO A 88 3.49 -9.18 1.28
N SER A 89 3.01 -8.47 2.30
CA SER A 89 2.72 -7.03 2.20
C SER A 89 3.98 -6.19 2.22
N GLN A 90 5.04 -6.69 2.85
CA GLN A 90 6.33 -6.02 2.91
C GLN A 90 7.47 -7.05 2.92
N ILE A 91 8.57 -6.70 2.24
CA ILE A 91 9.81 -7.46 2.26
C ILE A 91 10.91 -6.49 2.71
N ILE A 92 11.52 -6.78 3.85
CA ILE A 92 12.60 -5.99 4.45
C ILE A 92 13.90 -6.74 4.20
N ARG A 93 14.77 -6.20 3.35
CA ARG A 93 16.08 -6.81 3.06
C ARG A 93 17.18 -6.08 3.81
N ALA A 94 18.21 -6.81 4.22
CA ALA A 94 19.42 -6.20 4.75
C ALA A 94 20.06 -5.20 3.76
N SER A 95 19.89 -5.42 2.44
CA SER A 95 20.37 -4.52 1.39
C SER A 95 19.62 -3.19 1.31
N ASP A 96 18.41 -3.13 1.85
CA ASP A 96 17.52 -1.97 1.76
C ASP A 96 17.66 -1.06 3.02
N LEU A 97 18.54 -1.45 3.95
CA LEU A 97 18.84 -0.67 5.15
C LEU A 97 19.59 0.63 4.81
N PRO A 98 19.47 1.68 5.65
CA PRO A 98 20.23 2.90 5.49
C PRO A 98 21.74 2.64 5.36
N ASN A 99 22.43 3.42 4.54
CA ASN A 99 23.86 3.25 4.25
C ASN A 99 24.76 3.38 5.49
N GLU A 100 24.25 3.97 6.56
CA GLU A 100 24.88 4.05 7.88
C GLU A 100 24.96 2.68 8.57
N ILE A 101 24.07 1.76 8.22
CA ILE A 101 23.99 0.39 8.76
C ILE A 101 24.61 -0.57 7.74
N GLN A 102 25.93 -0.76 7.82
CA GLN A 102 26.66 -1.55 6.83
C GLN A 102 26.94 -2.98 7.28
N ASN A 103 27.16 -3.86 6.29
CA ASN A 103 27.66 -5.23 6.49
C ASN A 103 26.81 -6.11 7.41
N ILE A 104 25.50 -5.85 7.45
CA ILE A 104 24.55 -6.73 8.14
C ILE A 104 24.52 -8.08 7.41
N LYS A 105 24.63 -9.16 8.19
CA LYS A 105 24.53 -10.56 7.77
C LYS A 105 23.60 -11.29 8.69
N THR A 106 22.97 -12.37 8.21
CA THR A 106 21.99 -13.15 8.98
C THR A 106 20.81 -12.33 9.48
N PHE A 107 20.46 -11.25 8.77
CA PHE A 107 19.29 -10.43 9.10
C PHE A 107 18.01 -11.26 9.08
N GLY A 108 17.24 -11.23 10.19
CA GLY A 108 16.04 -12.06 10.32
C GLY A 108 16.29 -13.41 10.96
N TYR A 109 17.46 -13.64 11.57
CA TYR A 109 17.76 -14.89 12.28
C TYR A 109 16.92 -15.06 13.55
N SER A 110 16.55 -13.96 14.20
CA SER A 110 15.61 -13.93 15.31
C SER A 110 14.68 -12.73 15.18
N LEU A 111 13.45 -12.88 15.66
CA LEU A 111 12.38 -11.89 15.53
C LEU A 111 11.64 -11.76 16.86
N SER A 112 11.25 -10.53 17.20
CA SER A 112 10.34 -10.26 18.32
C SER A 112 9.43 -9.10 17.96
N GLY A 113 8.11 -9.30 18.01
CA GLY A 113 7.12 -8.27 17.71
C GLY A 113 6.14 -8.02 18.85
N THR A 114 4.93 -7.58 18.52
CA THR A 114 3.75 -7.33 19.39
C THR A 114 3.85 -6.18 20.39
N HIS A 115 5.01 -5.56 20.56
CA HIS A 115 5.22 -4.47 21.51
C HIS A 115 5.35 -3.15 20.78
N ASP A 116 4.59 -2.16 21.20
CA ASP A 116 4.72 -0.77 20.78
C ASP A 116 5.77 -0.08 21.66
N MET A 117 6.96 0.16 21.10
CA MET A 117 8.11 0.67 21.84
C MET A 117 8.15 2.19 21.90
N ASP A 118 7.44 2.88 21.00
CA ASP A 118 7.39 4.33 20.94
C ASP A 118 6.01 4.94 21.25
N GLN A 119 5.06 4.11 21.67
CA GLN A 119 3.72 4.47 22.13
C GLN A 119 2.89 5.17 21.04
N ASN A 120 3.11 4.82 19.77
CA ASN A 120 2.36 5.36 18.63
C ASN A 120 1.04 4.61 18.37
N GLY A 121 0.79 3.54 19.12
CA GLY A 121 -0.38 2.68 19.03
C GLY A 121 -0.20 1.48 18.10
N TYR A 122 0.91 1.32 17.39
CA TYR A 122 1.21 0.24 16.45
C TYR A 122 2.34 -0.64 17.01
N PRO A 123 2.26 -1.98 16.85
CA PRO A 123 3.33 -2.86 17.31
C PRO A 123 4.58 -2.70 16.45
N ASP A 124 5.75 -2.70 17.09
CA ASP A 124 7.05 -2.64 16.44
C ASP A 124 7.67 -4.03 16.29
N LEU A 125 8.74 -4.11 15.48
CA LEU A 125 9.46 -5.35 15.20
C LEU A 125 10.96 -5.21 15.50
N LEU A 126 11.48 -6.08 16.35
CA LEU A 126 12.91 -6.29 16.56
C LEU A 126 13.42 -7.41 15.67
N VAL A 127 14.55 -7.17 15.01
CA VAL A 127 15.21 -8.12 14.12
C VAL A 127 16.66 -8.32 14.54
N GLY A 128 17.03 -9.57 14.83
CA GLY A 128 18.41 -9.93 15.16
C GLY A 128 19.21 -10.36 13.93
N ALA A 129 20.49 -9.99 13.94
CA ALA A 129 21.50 -10.31 12.93
C ALA A 129 22.81 -10.69 13.64
N TYR A 130 22.89 -11.95 14.11
CA TYR A 130 23.91 -12.34 15.08
C TYR A 130 25.34 -12.31 14.51
N GLU A 131 25.54 -12.62 13.23
CA GLU A 131 26.88 -12.56 12.62
C GLU A 131 27.44 -11.13 12.50
N SER A 132 26.58 -10.14 12.72
CA SER A 132 26.95 -8.72 12.72
C SER A 132 26.88 -8.10 14.12
N ASP A 133 26.69 -8.90 15.16
CA ASP A 133 26.50 -8.44 16.55
C ASP A 133 25.41 -7.34 16.67
N ALA A 134 24.36 -7.43 15.84
CA ALA A 134 23.40 -6.36 15.65
C ALA A 134 21.96 -6.78 15.99
N THR A 135 21.21 -5.83 16.53
CA THR A 135 19.75 -5.88 16.69
C THR A 135 19.15 -4.58 16.17
N LEU A 136 18.15 -4.70 15.30
CA LEU A 136 17.51 -3.56 14.64
C LEU A 136 16.06 -3.43 15.12
N LEU A 137 15.65 -2.21 15.45
CA LEU A 137 14.27 -1.86 15.76
C LEU A 137 13.60 -1.23 14.55
N PHE A 138 12.54 -1.85 14.06
CA PHE A 138 11.64 -1.32 13.04
C PHE A 138 10.39 -0.80 13.71
N ARG A 139 10.20 0.52 13.64
CA ARG A 139 9.02 1.17 14.21
C ARG A 139 7.91 1.27 13.18
N ALA A 140 6.71 0.85 13.53
CA ALA A 140 5.56 0.90 12.64
C ALA A 140 5.12 2.35 12.41
N ARG A 141 4.61 2.64 11.21
CA ARG A 141 4.13 3.98 10.83
C ARG A 141 2.61 4.02 10.92
N PRO A 142 2.00 5.10 11.44
CA PRO A 142 0.54 5.21 11.45
C PRO A 142 -0.05 5.12 10.04
N ILE A 143 -1.17 4.42 9.90
CA ILE A 143 -1.85 4.25 8.62
C ILE A 143 -2.92 5.32 8.44
N ILE A 144 -3.00 5.87 7.25
CA ILE A 144 -4.06 6.75 6.79
C ILE A 144 -4.94 5.98 5.83
N ASP A 145 -6.23 5.92 6.15
CA ASP A 145 -7.25 5.46 5.22
C ASP A 145 -7.83 6.65 4.44
N ILE A 146 -7.86 6.52 3.12
CA ILE A 146 -8.44 7.51 2.19
C ILE A 146 -9.48 6.79 1.36
N GLN A 147 -10.75 7.09 1.64
CA GLN A 147 -11.84 6.61 0.81
C GLN A 147 -12.09 7.64 -0.28
N THR A 148 -11.82 7.26 -1.52
CA THR A 148 -12.08 8.14 -2.67
C THR A 148 -13.41 7.77 -3.32
N SER A 149 -14.15 8.74 -3.83
CA SER A 149 -15.22 8.53 -4.81
C SER A 149 -15.17 9.56 -5.89
N VAL A 150 -15.65 9.20 -7.08
CA VAL A 150 -15.79 10.14 -8.18
C VAL A 150 -17.26 10.25 -8.54
N SER A 151 -17.76 11.48 -8.58
CA SER A 151 -19.12 11.79 -9.01
C SER A 151 -19.08 12.83 -10.14
N GLY A 152 -20.12 12.89 -10.97
CA GLY A 152 -20.22 13.83 -12.09
C GLY A 152 -21.40 13.49 -12.98
N GLU A 153 -21.83 14.45 -13.82
CA GLU A 153 -22.79 14.18 -14.89
C GLU A 153 -22.13 13.23 -15.90
N LEU A 154 -22.27 11.92 -15.68
CA LEU A 154 -21.87 10.85 -16.60
C LEU A 154 -22.81 10.79 -17.83
N SER A 155 -23.31 11.93 -18.26
CA SER A 155 -24.16 12.04 -19.43
C SER A 155 -23.35 11.72 -20.68
N GLN A 156 -24.02 11.10 -21.64
CA GLN A 156 -23.41 10.69 -22.89
C GLN A 156 -22.66 11.86 -23.56
N ILE A 157 -21.55 11.52 -24.16
CA ILE A 157 -20.66 12.48 -24.80
C ILE A 157 -21.25 12.83 -26.15
N ASP A 158 -21.48 14.12 -26.40
CA ASP A 158 -21.67 14.63 -27.74
C ASP A 158 -20.31 15.07 -28.31
N PRO A 159 -19.69 14.28 -29.21
CA PRO A 159 -18.38 14.62 -29.78
C PRO A 159 -18.38 15.90 -30.62
N ASN A 160 -19.57 16.41 -30.98
CA ASN A 160 -19.73 17.63 -31.76
C ASN A 160 -19.90 18.88 -30.90
N ARG A 161 -20.04 18.72 -29.57
CA ARG A 161 -20.18 19.83 -28.63
C ARG A 161 -18.81 20.20 -28.06
N GLU A 162 -18.27 21.32 -28.55
CA GLU A 162 -17.02 21.90 -28.04
C GLU A 162 -17.30 22.84 -26.85
N GLY A 163 -16.38 22.86 -25.88
CA GLY A 163 -16.49 23.70 -24.67
C GLY A 163 -17.51 23.20 -23.64
N CYS A 164 -17.46 23.78 -22.43
CA CYS A 164 -18.45 23.52 -21.38
C CYS A 164 -18.91 24.82 -20.70
N LYS A 165 -19.75 24.72 -19.66
CA LYS A 165 -20.20 25.89 -18.88
C LYS A 165 -19.03 26.65 -18.24
N ASP A 166 -17.99 25.95 -17.81
CA ASP A 166 -16.85 26.53 -17.09
C ASP A 166 -15.76 27.08 -18.03
N ASP A 167 -15.67 26.56 -19.27
CA ASP A 167 -14.79 27.07 -20.33
C ASP A 167 -15.48 26.97 -21.71
N PRO A 168 -16.31 27.97 -22.08
CA PRO A 168 -17.12 27.95 -23.28
C PRO A 168 -16.34 28.09 -24.60
N ASN A 169 -15.08 28.54 -24.54
CA ASN A 169 -14.30 28.91 -25.73
C ASN A 169 -13.33 27.82 -26.20
N SER A 170 -13.25 26.70 -25.46
CA SER A 170 -12.39 25.58 -25.83
C SER A 170 -12.90 24.84 -27.06
N LYS A 171 -11.98 24.46 -27.95
CA LYS A 171 -12.25 23.61 -29.12
C LYS A 171 -12.25 22.11 -28.80
N LEU A 172 -12.01 21.76 -27.54
CA LEU A 172 -11.94 20.39 -27.06
C LEU A 172 -13.21 20.04 -26.28
N ILE A 173 -13.54 18.75 -26.25
CA ILE A 173 -14.64 18.24 -25.43
C ILE A 173 -14.14 18.19 -23.98
N GLN A 174 -14.90 18.76 -23.05
CA GLN A 174 -14.54 18.86 -21.64
C GLN A 174 -15.40 17.95 -20.76
N TYR A 175 -14.76 17.40 -19.73
CA TYR A 175 -15.37 16.57 -18.69
C TYR A 175 -15.15 17.21 -17.34
N ASN A 176 -16.24 17.32 -16.60
CA ASN A 176 -16.21 17.71 -15.20
C ASN A 176 -16.45 16.47 -14.36
N PHE A 177 -15.53 16.18 -13.46
CA PHE A 177 -15.80 15.22 -12.38
C PHE A 177 -15.33 15.81 -11.05
N GLU A 178 -16.02 15.39 -10.01
CA GLU A 178 -15.72 15.76 -8.64
C GLU A 178 -15.12 14.55 -7.95
N ILE A 179 -13.89 14.71 -7.48
CA ILE A 179 -13.22 13.74 -6.62
C ILE A 179 -13.57 14.11 -5.19
N TYR A 180 -14.14 13.15 -4.48
CA TYR A 180 -14.39 13.22 -3.05
C TYR A 180 -13.39 12.31 -2.37
N GLY A 181 -12.70 12.83 -1.36
CA GLY A 181 -11.85 12.06 -0.46
C GLY A 181 -12.37 12.20 0.96
N LEU A 182 -12.72 11.09 1.61
CA LEU A 182 -12.94 11.03 3.05
C LEU A 182 -11.64 10.56 3.71
N PHE A 183 -11.11 11.37 4.62
CA PHE A 183 -9.83 11.11 5.28
C PHE A 183 -10.04 10.74 6.73
N CYS A 184 -9.55 9.57 7.12
CA CYS A 184 -9.67 9.06 8.49
C CYS A 184 -8.32 9.21 9.23
N SER A 185 -7.81 10.43 9.36
CA SER A 185 -6.55 10.70 10.10
C SER A 185 -6.53 12.06 10.79
N SER A 186 -5.92 12.14 11.98
CA SER A 186 -5.73 13.35 12.78
C SER A 186 -4.49 14.18 12.43
N THR A 187 -3.74 13.77 11.41
CA THR A 187 -2.47 14.41 11.04
C THR A 187 -2.68 15.39 9.88
N SER A 188 -1.87 16.46 9.85
CA SER A 188 -1.83 17.36 8.68
C SER A 188 -1.07 16.68 7.53
N LEU A 189 -1.69 16.60 6.36
CA LEU A 189 -1.21 15.77 5.26
C LEU A 189 -1.31 16.53 3.95
N SER A 190 -0.30 16.43 3.10
CA SER A 190 -0.41 16.88 1.71
C SER A 190 -0.58 15.66 0.82
N VAL A 191 -1.71 15.55 0.14
CA VAL A 191 -2.01 14.44 -0.76
C VAL A 191 -2.01 14.93 -2.19
N LYS A 192 -1.28 14.24 -3.07
CA LYS A 192 -1.28 14.50 -4.50
C LYS A 192 -2.31 13.61 -5.17
N PHE A 193 -3.28 14.15 -5.90
CA PHE A 193 -4.17 13.37 -6.76
C PHE A 193 -3.71 13.45 -8.22
N GLY A 194 -3.87 12.38 -8.99
CA GLY A 194 -3.55 12.31 -10.41
C GLY A 194 -4.57 11.50 -11.21
N SER A 195 -4.92 11.95 -12.42
CA SER A 195 -5.73 11.19 -13.39
C SER A 195 -4.89 10.71 -14.57
N THR A 196 -4.98 9.44 -14.97
CA THR A 196 -4.34 8.95 -16.22
C THR A 196 -5.34 8.36 -17.22
N THR A 197 -5.02 8.50 -18.50
CA THR A 197 -5.64 7.82 -19.65
C THR A 197 -4.51 7.08 -20.37
N ASP A 198 -4.67 5.80 -20.70
CA ASP A 198 -3.69 4.94 -21.42
C ASP A 198 -3.37 5.46 -22.85
N SER A 199 -2.74 6.63 -22.98
CA SER A 199 -2.17 7.12 -24.22
C SER A 199 -0.74 7.58 -23.97
N ASP A 200 0.12 7.49 -24.99
CA ASP A 200 1.55 7.85 -24.95
C ASP A 200 1.85 9.31 -24.52
N THR A 201 0.82 10.12 -24.23
CA THR A 201 0.91 11.36 -23.45
C THR A 201 -0.30 11.47 -22.50
N PRO A 202 -0.22 10.99 -21.24
CA PRO A 202 -1.35 11.11 -20.32
C PRO A 202 -1.58 12.58 -19.93
N ASN A 203 -2.83 13.06 -20.04
CA ASN A 203 -3.23 14.35 -19.48
C ASN A 203 -3.38 14.20 -17.96
N ILE A 204 -2.24 14.26 -17.24
CA ILE A 204 -2.22 14.19 -15.78
C ILE A 204 -2.65 15.54 -15.21
N VAL A 205 -3.80 15.57 -14.54
CA VAL A 205 -4.18 16.70 -13.69
C VAL A 205 -3.69 16.40 -12.28
N GLU A 206 -2.70 17.16 -11.81
CA GLU A 206 -2.12 17.01 -10.47
C GLU A 206 -2.69 18.05 -9.52
N ARG A 207 -3.14 17.62 -8.34
CA ARG A 207 -3.59 18.51 -7.25
C ARG A 207 -2.98 18.14 -5.93
N ASP A 208 -2.41 19.13 -5.27
CA ASP A 208 -1.93 19.02 -3.89
C ASP A 208 -3.04 19.48 -2.94
N ILE A 209 -3.52 18.58 -2.10
CA ILE A 209 -4.50 18.87 -1.05
C ILE A 209 -3.79 18.83 0.29
N SER A 210 -3.66 19.99 0.95
CA SER A 210 -3.16 20.08 2.32
C SER A 210 -4.29 20.04 3.34
N LEU A 211 -4.34 18.96 4.11
CA LEU A 211 -5.27 18.69 5.20
C LEU A 211 -4.64 19.10 6.53
N ARG A 212 -5.44 19.54 7.50
CA ARG A 212 -5.01 19.86 8.87
C ARG A 212 -5.68 18.91 9.87
N GLY A 213 -5.10 18.71 11.05
CA GLY A 213 -5.54 17.66 11.98
C GLY A 213 -6.98 17.74 12.52
N ASN A 214 -7.73 18.81 12.26
CA ASN A 214 -9.16 18.90 12.59
C ASN A 214 -10.07 18.31 11.49
N ASP A 215 -9.49 17.92 10.35
CA ASP A 215 -10.17 17.43 9.15
C ASP A 215 -10.41 15.90 9.22
N VAL A 216 -10.43 15.34 10.44
CA VAL A 216 -10.66 13.89 10.64
C VAL A 216 -12.11 13.57 10.34
N HIS A 217 -12.36 12.69 9.38
CA HIS A 217 -13.68 12.39 8.82
C HIS A 217 -14.33 13.57 8.08
N SER A 218 -13.57 14.60 7.67
CA SER A 218 -14.11 15.57 6.71
C SER A 218 -13.93 15.06 5.29
N GLU A 219 -14.99 15.23 4.52
CA GLU A 219 -14.99 15.00 3.09
C GLU A 219 -14.38 16.23 2.40
N HIS A 220 -13.31 16.02 1.62
CA HIS A 220 -12.77 17.05 0.75
C HIS A 220 -13.14 16.76 -0.68
N CYS A 221 -13.69 17.76 -1.36
CA CYS A 221 -14.09 17.67 -2.75
C CYS A 221 -13.20 18.58 -3.61
N SER A 222 -12.66 18.03 -4.70
CA SER A 222 -12.01 18.80 -5.77
C SER A 222 -12.73 18.56 -7.09
N LYS A 223 -13.00 19.64 -7.82
CA LYS A 223 -13.59 19.57 -9.16
C LYS A 223 -12.47 19.63 -10.20
N GLU A 224 -12.37 18.62 -11.04
CA GLU A 224 -11.39 18.56 -12.12
C GLU A 224 -12.04 18.64 -13.49
N ILE A 225 -11.34 19.31 -14.41
CA ILE A 225 -11.72 19.49 -15.81
C ILE A 225 -10.71 18.73 -16.67
N VAL A 226 -11.17 17.74 -17.44
CA VAL A 226 -10.34 17.00 -18.38
C VAL A 226 -10.80 17.25 -19.81
N TYR A 227 -9.84 17.40 -20.72
CA TYR A 227 -10.08 17.69 -22.13
C TYR A 227 -9.76 16.46 -22.99
N LEU A 228 -10.70 16.04 -23.84
CA LEU A 228 -10.44 15.02 -24.87
C LEU A 228 -9.84 15.69 -26.11
N LYS A 229 -8.63 15.26 -26.46
CA LYS A 229 -7.89 15.73 -27.63
C LYS A 229 -8.25 14.95 -28.90
N ASP A 230 -8.50 13.65 -28.77
CA ASP A 230 -8.83 12.77 -29.88
C ASP A 230 -10.34 12.44 -29.87
N LYS A 231 -10.97 12.59 -31.04
CA LYS A 231 -12.40 12.33 -31.28
C LYS A 231 -12.60 11.12 -32.21
N SER A 232 -11.52 10.43 -32.61
CA SER A 232 -11.57 9.35 -33.60
C SER A 232 -12.16 8.05 -33.05
N ASP A 233 -11.98 7.78 -31.76
CA ASP A 233 -12.57 6.64 -31.07
C ASP A 233 -13.79 7.06 -30.25
N ILE A 234 -14.97 6.82 -30.81
CA ILE A 234 -16.27 7.09 -30.19
C ILE A 234 -16.93 5.84 -29.62
N GLN A 235 -16.37 4.66 -29.88
CA GLN A 235 -16.97 3.37 -29.49
C GLN A 235 -16.43 2.89 -28.14
N ASN A 236 -15.16 3.14 -27.86
CA ASN A 236 -14.57 2.77 -26.59
C ASN A 236 -14.90 3.78 -25.51
N ALA A 237 -15.08 3.28 -24.29
CA ALA A 237 -15.33 4.14 -23.15
C ALA A 237 -14.06 4.95 -22.82
N VAL A 238 -14.24 6.21 -22.47
CA VAL A 238 -13.15 7.02 -21.92
C VAL A 238 -12.91 6.56 -20.49
N MET A 239 -11.70 6.11 -20.21
CA MET A 239 -11.29 5.54 -18.92
C MET A 239 -10.49 6.57 -18.13
N PHE A 240 -10.86 6.79 -16.88
CA PHE A 240 -10.10 7.61 -15.93
C PHE A 240 -9.56 6.71 -14.83
N GLU A 241 -8.31 6.92 -14.43
CA GLU A 241 -7.72 6.28 -13.25
C GLU A 241 -7.31 7.36 -12.24
N LEU A 242 -7.90 7.31 -11.04
CA LEU A 242 -7.50 8.15 -9.91
C LEU A 242 -6.35 7.50 -9.16
N THR A 243 -5.25 8.23 -9.02
CA THR A 243 -4.08 7.86 -8.20
C THR A 243 -3.88 8.91 -7.12
N TYR A 244 -3.31 8.50 -5.99
CA TYR A 244 -2.90 9.46 -4.98
C TYR A 244 -1.66 9.04 -4.21
N SER A 245 -0.89 10.02 -3.73
CA SER A 245 0.33 9.80 -2.95
C SER A 245 0.46 10.81 -1.82
N LEU A 246 1.17 10.41 -0.76
CA LEU A 246 1.47 11.29 0.35
C LEU A 246 2.74 12.11 0.07
N ILE A 247 2.62 13.43 0.17
CA ILE A 247 3.75 14.36 0.07
C ILE A 247 4.31 14.56 1.47
N GLN A 248 5.48 13.99 1.72
CA GLN A 248 6.21 14.18 2.95
C GLN A 248 7.71 14.07 2.72
N LYS A 249 8.49 14.67 3.62
CA LYS A 249 9.94 14.54 3.61
C LYS A 249 10.33 13.34 4.47
N GLU A 250 10.92 12.32 3.85
CA GLU A 250 11.43 11.16 4.57
C GLU A 250 12.55 11.57 5.54
N PRO A 251 12.60 10.96 6.74
CA PRO A 251 13.65 11.24 7.71
C PRO A 251 14.99 10.65 7.24
N ARG A 252 16.08 11.26 7.69
CA ARG A 252 17.40 10.61 7.66
C ARG A 252 17.57 9.72 8.88
N MET A 253 18.48 8.74 8.80
CA MET A 253 18.88 8.00 9.99
C MET A 253 19.53 8.98 11.00
N PRO A 254 19.08 9.00 12.26
CA PRO A 254 19.71 9.82 13.30
C PRO A 254 21.10 9.28 13.62
N THR A 255 22.04 10.17 13.96
CA THR A 255 23.35 9.76 14.45
C THR A 255 23.30 9.47 15.95
N ASP A 256 24.31 8.79 16.47
CA ASP A 256 24.38 8.42 17.89
C ASP A 256 24.16 9.64 18.81
N GLY A 257 23.20 9.50 19.73
CA GLY A 257 22.83 10.55 20.68
C GLY A 257 21.83 11.59 20.16
N GLU A 258 21.50 11.59 18.86
CA GLU A 258 20.40 12.41 18.34
C GLU A 258 19.04 11.85 18.77
N THR A 259 18.07 12.75 18.90
CA THR A 259 16.68 12.35 19.16
C THR A 259 16.10 11.62 17.96
N LEU A 260 15.40 10.52 18.22
CA LEU A 260 14.71 9.77 17.16
C LEU A 260 13.60 10.64 16.52
N PRO A 261 13.39 10.54 15.19
CA PRO A 261 12.25 11.14 14.54
C PRO A 261 10.93 10.66 15.16
N ASP A 262 10.01 11.59 15.37
CA ASP A 262 8.64 11.30 15.81
C ASP A 262 7.88 10.64 14.65
N ILE A 263 7.64 9.34 14.76
CA ILE A 263 7.04 8.53 13.70
C ILE A 263 5.56 8.88 13.47
N ASN A 264 4.90 9.51 14.45
CA ASN A 264 3.52 9.96 14.32
C ASN A 264 3.35 11.03 13.24
N LYS A 265 4.44 11.72 12.87
CA LYS A 265 4.48 12.74 11.80
C LYS A 265 4.83 12.15 10.43
N LEU A 266 5.06 10.84 10.35
CA LEU A 266 5.45 10.14 9.14
C LEU A 266 4.47 8.98 8.89
N PRO A 267 3.18 9.24 8.66
CA PRO A 267 2.23 8.17 8.38
C PRO A 267 2.41 7.58 6.98
N ILE A 268 1.79 6.43 6.71
CA ILE A 268 1.72 5.81 5.38
C ILE A 268 0.27 5.68 4.93
N LEU A 269 0.06 5.62 3.63
CA LEU A 269 -1.27 5.32 3.08
C LEU A 269 -1.58 3.84 3.25
N ASN A 270 -2.86 3.53 3.50
CA ASN A 270 -3.36 2.17 3.42
C ASN A 270 -3.12 1.61 2.01
N GLN A 271 -2.25 0.61 1.90
CA GLN A 271 -1.84 0.04 0.61
C GLN A 271 -3.01 -0.62 -0.14
N GLU A 272 -4.02 -1.14 0.56
CA GLU A 272 -5.18 -1.75 -0.09
C GLU A 272 -6.06 -0.73 -0.83
N GLU A 273 -6.19 0.48 -0.28
CA GLU A 273 -6.98 1.54 -0.88
C GLU A 273 -6.18 2.34 -1.92
N ALA A 274 -4.88 2.54 -1.71
CA ALA A 274 -4.02 3.32 -2.60
C ALA A 274 -3.86 2.70 -4.01
N HIS A 275 -4.09 1.39 -4.13
CA HIS A 275 -4.06 0.67 -5.40
C HIS A 275 -5.43 0.51 -6.07
N ARG A 276 -6.53 0.98 -5.46
CA ARG A 276 -7.87 0.86 -6.07
C ARG A 276 -8.03 1.79 -7.25
N LYS A 277 -8.02 1.22 -8.45
CA LYS A 277 -8.38 1.91 -9.68
C LYS A 277 -9.89 2.15 -9.73
N LYS A 278 -10.32 3.41 -9.73
CA LYS A 278 -11.71 3.76 -10.04
C LYS A 278 -11.85 4.10 -11.52
N VAL A 279 -12.38 3.13 -12.25
CA VAL A 279 -12.73 3.29 -13.66
C VAL A 279 -14.05 4.03 -13.78
N ILE A 280 -14.01 5.18 -14.43
CA ILE A 280 -15.21 5.86 -14.94
C ILE A 280 -15.33 5.50 -16.40
N THR A 281 -16.52 5.14 -16.87
CA THR A 281 -16.80 4.89 -18.29
C THR A 281 -17.87 5.86 -18.77
N SER A 282 -17.58 6.56 -19.86
CA SER A 282 -18.56 7.33 -20.62
C SER A 282 -18.51 6.88 -22.08
N ARG A 283 -19.69 6.71 -22.70
CA ARG A 283 -19.82 6.36 -24.13
C ARG A 283 -20.32 7.59 -24.89
N ALA A 284 -19.87 7.74 -26.12
CA ALA A 284 -20.44 8.71 -27.04
C ALA A 284 -21.87 8.30 -27.44
N LEU A 285 -22.73 9.29 -27.65
CA LEU A 285 -24.00 9.06 -28.34
C LEU A 285 -23.70 8.66 -29.79
N THR A 286 -23.93 7.39 -30.13
CA THR A 286 -24.28 7.05 -31.51
C THR A 286 -25.74 7.44 -31.69
N PHE A 287 -26.00 8.49 -32.48
CA PHE A 287 -27.35 8.75 -32.96
C PHE A 287 -27.77 7.59 -33.88
N ASP A 288 -28.41 6.57 -33.32
CA ASP A 288 -29.25 5.67 -34.10
C ASP A 288 -30.59 6.38 -34.32
N GLY A 289 -30.66 7.14 -35.41
CA GLY A 289 -31.86 7.85 -35.84
C GLY A 289 -31.92 7.91 -37.36
N TYR A 290 -32.59 6.92 -37.94
CA TYR A 290 -32.94 6.82 -39.37
C TYR A 290 -33.48 8.13 -39.96
N ALA A 291 -32.91 8.52 -41.11
CA ALA A 291 -33.63 9.02 -42.29
C ALA A 291 -32.76 8.79 -43.54
#